data_AF-A0A383CHI9-F1
#
_entry.id   AF-A0A383CHI9-F1
#
_cell.length_a   1.000
_cell.length_b   1.000
_cell.length_c   1.000
_cell.angle_alpha   90.00
_cell.angle_beta   90.00
_cell.angle_gamma   90.00
#
_symmetry.space_group_name_H-M   'P 1'
#
loop_
_entity.id
_entity.type
_entity.pdbx_description
1 polymer ?
#
loop_
_entity_poly.entity_id
_entity_poly.type
_entity_poly.pdbx_seq_one_letter_code
_entity_poly.pdbx_strand_id
1 'polypeptide(L)'
;MAGDNSDTLHLELLSPKASITVGMRTSTSGHGGKLPPGLPIGRVSRISEGIVQVQPFVDFGRLDYVLVADWGIIAFESVLNADRPTVGTAKQEGILNQTGPGNQTQ
;
A
#
# COMPACT_ATOMS: atom_id res chain seq x y z
N MET A 1 -20.33 -7.19 -2.99
CA MET A 1 -20.21 -8.26 -4.01
C MET A 1 -19.91 -9.55 -3.26
N ALA A 2 -20.61 -10.64 -3.55
CA ALA A 2 -20.38 -11.96 -2.98
C ALA A 2 -19.72 -12.85 -4.04
N GLY A 3 -18.93 -13.83 -3.62
CA GLY A 3 -18.44 -14.88 -4.51
C GLY A 3 -19.59 -15.68 -5.10
N ASP A 4 -19.36 -16.30 -6.26
CA ASP A 4 -20.35 -17.11 -6.97
C ASP A 4 -20.36 -18.58 -6.54
N ASN A 5 -19.58 -18.94 -5.51
CA ASN A 5 -19.37 -20.30 -5.02
C ASN A 5 -18.92 -21.29 -6.12
N SER A 6 -18.31 -20.78 -7.20
CA SER A 6 -17.69 -21.61 -8.22
C SER A 6 -16.36 -22.20 -7.73
N ASP A 7 -15.97 -23.33 -8.31
CA ASP A 7 -14.64 -23.94 -8.10
C ASP A 7 -13.52 -23.18 -8.83
N THR A 8 -13.86 -22.11 -9.56
CA THR A 8 -12.92 -21.22 -10.25
C THR A 8 -12.96 -19.81 -9.68
N LEU A 9 -11.83 -19.11 -9.70
CA LEU A 9 -11.73 -17.70 -9.33
C LEU A 9 -11.84 -16.81 -10.56
N HIS A 10 -12.33 -15.58 -10.39
CA HIS A 10 -12.36 -14.57 -11.44
C HIS A 10 -11.27 -13.51 -11.21
N LEU A 11 -10.52 -13.22 -12.28
CA LEU A 11 -9.59 -12.08 -12.31
C LEU A 11 -10.33 -10.86 -12.87
N GLU A 12 -10.53 -9.87 -12.00
CA GLU A 12 -11.18 -8.60 -12.33
C GLU A 12 -10.19 -7.43 -12.33
N LEU A 13 -10.64 -6.25 -12.73
CA LEU A 13 -9.85 -5.00 -12.76
C LEU A 13 -8.55 -5.10 -13.59
N LEU A 14 -8.59 -5.92 -14.64
CA LEU A 14 -7.47 -6.08 -15.54
C LEU A 14 -7.35 -4.85 -16.44
N SER A 15 -6.11 -4.41 -16.65
CA SER A 15 -5.81 -3.38 -17.65
C SER A 15 -6.29 -3.86 -19.02
N PRO A 16 -6.92 -3.00 -19.85
CA PRO A 16 -7.24 -3.33 -21.23
C PRO A 16 -6.03 -3.74 -22.08
N LYS A 17 -4.81 -3.41 -21.62
CA LYS A 17 -3.53 -3.75 -22.27
C LYS A 17 -2.88 -5.01 -21.69
N ALA A 18 -3.50 -5.69 -20.73
CA ALA A 18 -2.94 -6.89 -20.14
C ALA A 18 -2.91 -8.03 -21.16
N SER A 19 -1.72 -8.57 -21.44
CA SER A 19 -1.57 -9.79 -22.24
C SER A 19 -1.70 -11.00 -21.31
N ILE A 20 -2.80 -11.75 -21.45
CA ILE A 20 -3.11 -12.91 -20.61
C ILE A 20 -3.30 -14.12 -21.52
N THR A 21 -2.77 -15.26 -21.11
CA THR A 21 -2.87 -16.52 -21.84
C THR A 21 -3.29 -17.64 -20.90
N VAL A 22 -4.07 -18.58 -21.40
CA VAL A 22 -4.40 -19.82 -20.67
C VAL A 22 -3.10 -20.53 -20.28
N GLY A 23 -3.04 -21.02 -19.04
CA GLY A 23 -1.86 -21.65 -18.45
C GLY A 23 -0.95 -20.71 -17.65
N MET A 24 -1.11 -19.38 -17.77
CA MET A 24 -0.36 -18.42 -16.96
C MET A 24 -0.60 -18.61 -15.47
N ARG A 25 0.45 -18.46 -14.67
CA ARG A 25 0.37 -18.55 -13.20
C ARG A 25 -0.07 -17.20 -12.61
N THR A 26 -0.95 -17.27 -11.63
CA THR A 26 -1.45 -16.11 -10.88
C THR A 26 -0.92 -16.15 -9.45
N SER A 27 -0.49 -15.00 -8.94
CA SER A 27 -0.02 -14.82 -7.57
C SER A 27 -0.44 -13.47 -7.00
N THR A 28 -0.37 -13.30 -5.68
CA THR A 28 -0.57 -12.00 -5.04
C THR A 28 0.47 -10.98 -5.53
N SER A 29 0.06 -9.73 -5.74
CA SER A 29 0.94 -8.64 -6.16
C SER A 29 1.50 -7.82 -4.99
N GLY A 30 0.83 -7.86 -3.84
CA GLY A 30 1.15 -7.05 -2.67
C GLY A 30 0.69 -5.59 -2.71
N HIS A 31 0.09 -5.11 -3.81
CA HIS A 31 -0.30 -3.70 -3.95
C HIS A 31 -1.32 -3.20 -2.91
N GLY A 32 -2.11 -4.09 -2.30
CA GLY A 32 -3.06 -3.72 -1.25
C GLY A 32 -2.45 -3.58 0.15
N GLY A 33 -1.16 -3.90 0.34
CA GLY A 33 -0.45 -3.79 1.62
C GLY A 33 -0.88 -4.79 2.70
N LYS A 34 -1.72 -5.78 2.37
CA LYS A 34 -2.24 -6.80 3.30
C LYS A 34 -1.75 -8.22 3.04
N LEU A 35 -1.25 -8.49 1.84
CA LEU A 35 -0.66 -9.78 1.48
C LEU A 35 0.74 -9.50 0.93
N PRO A 36 1.73 -10.36 1.21
CA PRO A 36 3.02 -10.24 0.55
C PRO A 36 2.87 -10.55 -0.95
N PRO A 37 3.76 -10.03 -1.81
CA PRO A 37 3.83 -10.42 -3.21
C PRO A 37 4.28 -11.89 -3.36
N GLY A 38 3.76 -12.58 -4.37
CA GLY A 38 4.25 -13.89 -4.81
C GLY A 38 3.54 -15.11 -4.22
N LEU A 39 2.53 -14.96 -3.34
CA LEU A 39 1.76 -16.10 -2.86
C LEU A 39 0.98 -16.74 -4.02
N PRO A 40 1.10 -18.07 -4.22
CA PRO A 40 0.44 -18.75 -5.33
C PRO A 40 -1.08 -18.74 -5.17
N ILE A 41 -1.78 -18.41 -6.25
CA ILE A 41 -3.25 -18.46 -6.31
C ILE A 41 -3.70 -19.62 -7.19
N GLY A 42 -3.25 -19.65 -8.45
CA GLY A 42 -3.72 -20.62 -9.43
C GLY A 42 -3.11 -20.47 -10.82
N ARG A 43 -3.77 -21.06 -11.82
CA ARG A 43 -3.48 -20.85 -13.25
C ARG A 43 -4.71 -20.39 -14.00
N VAL A 44 -4.52 -19.53 -14.98
CA VAL A 44 -5.58 -19.15 -15.93
C VAL A 44 -6.07 -20.41 -16.65
N SER A 45 -7.33 -20.77 -16.45
CA SER A 45 -7.95 -21.96 -17.04
C SER A 45 -8.76 -21.62 -18.29
N ARG A 46 -9.35 -20.41 -18.34
CA ARG A 46 -10.18 -19.97 -19.46
C ARG A 46 -10.18 -18.44 -19.58
N ILE A 47 -10.29 -17.97 -20.82
CA ILE A 47 -10.54 -16.57 -21.17
C ILE A 47 -11.74 -16.57 -22.13
N SER A 48 -12.85 -15.96 -21.72
CA SER A 48 -14.10 -15.94 -22.50
C SER A 48 -14.86 -14.66 -22.19
N GLU A 49 -15.30 -13.94 -23.21
CA GLU A 49 -16.18 -12.77 -23.04
C GLU A 49 -15.64 -11.70 -22.06
N GLY A 50 -14.31 -11.52 -22.03
CA GLY A 50 -13.65 -10.57 -21.12
C GLY A 50 -13.51 -11.08 -19.67
N ILE A 51 -14.03 -12.27 -19.36
CA ILE A 51 -13.87 -12.93 -18.08
C ILE A 51 -12.62 -13.82 -18.13
N VAL A 52 -11.72 -13.62 -17.18
CA VAL A 52 -10.53 -14.45 -16.97
C VAL A 52 -10.80 -15.35 -15.77
N GLN A 53 -10.91 -16.65 -16.03
CA GLN A 53 -11.08 -17.67 -15.00
C GLN A 53 -9.74 -18.27 -14.60
N VAL A 54 -9.56 -18.49 -13.31
CA VAL A 54 -8.36 -19.06 -12.70
C VAL A 54 -8.77 -20.31 -11.93
N GLN A 55 -8.15 -21.44 -12.26
CA GLN A 55 -8.22 -22.66 -11.45
C GLN A 55 -7.30 -22.48 -10.24
N PRO A 56 -7.82 -22.52 -8.99
CA PRO A 56 -6.98 -22.54 -7.80
C PRO A 56 -6.00 -23.70 -7.80
N PHE A 57 -4.83 -23.51 -7.18
CA PHE A 57 -3.94 -24.63 -6.88
C PHE A 57 -4.40 -25.48 -5.69
N VAL A 58 -5.26 -24.93 -4.84
CA VAL A 58 -5.83 -25.60 -3.69
C VAL A 58 -7.20 -26.18 -4.04
N ASP A 59 -7.49 -27.37 -3.52
CA ASP A 59 -8.84 -27.92 -3.51
C ASP A 59 -9.56 -27.38 -2.26
N PHE A 60 -10.44 -26.39 -2.43
CA PHE A 60 -11.19 -25.82 -1.31
C PHE A 60 -12.22 -26.78 -0.73
N GLY A 61 -12.58 -27.87 -1.44
CA GLY A 61 -13.43 -28.93 -0.93
C GLY A 61 -12.71 -29.89 0.02
N ARG A 62 -11.37 -29.83 0.07
CA ARG A 62 -10.53 -30.70 0.91
C ARG A 62 -9.36 -29.93 1.50
N LEU A 63 -9.55 -29.41 2.71
CA LEU A 63 -8.52 -28.71 3.47
C LEU A 63 -8.15 -29.50 4.73
N ASP A 64 -6.88 -29.88 4.83
CA ASP A 64 -6.35 -30.54 6.04
C ASP A 64 -5.67 -29.53 6.98
N TYR A 65 -4.96 -28.54 6.42
CA TYR A 65 -4.23 -27.53 7.16
C TYR A 65 -4.47 -26.14 6.58
N VAL A 66 -4.65 -25.17 7.47
CA VAL A 66 -4.84 -23.76 7.13
C VAL A 66 -3.87 -22.93 7.96
N LEU A 67 -3.16 -22.02 7.30
CA LEU A 67 -2.34 -21.02 7.97
C LEU A 67 -3.11 -19.70 8.04
N VAL A 68 -3.39 -19.24 9.26
CA VAL A 68 -3.83 -17.87 9.51
C VAL A 68 -2.59 -17.05 9.82
N ALA A 69 -2.23 -16.15 8.92
CA ALA A 69 -1.06 -15.29 9.04
C ALA A 69 -1.48 -13.83 9.11
N ASP A 70 -0.88 -13.08 10.04
CA ASP A 70 -0.94 -11.63 10.05
C ASP A 70 0.26 -11.07 9.28
N TRP A 71 -0.04 -10.47 8.12
CA TRP A 71 0.95 -9.83 7.24
C TRP A 71 0.99 -8.31 7.43
N GLY A 72 0.44 -7.79 8.53
CA GLY A 72 0.45 -6.37 8.85
C GLY A 72 1.85 -5.76 8.77
N ILE A 73 1.95 -4.58 8.16
CA ILE A 73 3.16 -3.78 8.20
C ILE A 73 3.35 -3.31 9.64
N ILE A 74 4.49 -3.66 10.26
CA ILE A 74 4.94 -3.01 11.48
C ILE A 74 5.25 -1.57 11.10
N ALA A 75 4.35 -0.64 11.44
CA ALA A 75 4.59 0.78 11.23
C ALA A 75 5.81 1.19 12.08
N PHE A 76 6.86 1.67 11.44
CA PHE A 76 7.96 2.31 12.14
C PHE A 76 7.53 3.74 12.49
N GLU A 77 7.29 3.99 13.77
CA GLU A 77 7.20 5.34 14.33
C GLU A 77 8.57 6.02 14.18
N SER A 78 8.62 7.11 13.42
CA SER A 78 9.83 7.92 13.30
C SER A 78 10.07 8.68 14.61
N VAL A 79 11.17 8.38 15.30
CA VAL A 79 11.60 9.07 16.53
C VAL A 79 11.93 10.57 16.28
N LEU A 80 11.97 11.02 15.02
CA LEU A 80 12.38 12.39 14.67
C LEU A 80 11.37 13.50 15.03
N ASN A 81 10.15 13.15 15.47
CA ASN A 81 9.13 14.13 15.88
C ASN A 81 8.97 14.28 17.41
N ALA A 82 9.63 13.45 18.22
CA ALA A 82 9.44 13.46 19.67
C ALA A 82 10.27 14.54 20.41
N ASP A 83 11.25 15.16 19.74
CA ASP A 83 12.32 15.90 20.41
C ASP A 83 12.54 17.34 19.90
N ARG A 84 11.48 18.00 19.40
CA ARG A 84 11.55 19.46 19.19
C ARG A 84 11.08 20.17 20.46
N PRO A 85 11.97 20.67 21.33
CA PRO A 85 11.57 21.63 22.34
C PRO A 85 11.00 22.85 21.60
N THR A 86 9.76 23.22 21.93
CA THR A 86 9.13 24.44 21.47
C THR A 86 9.94 25.62 22.00
N VAL A 87 10.86 26.15 21.20
CA VAL A 87 11.65 27.33 21.56
C VAL A 87 10.72 28.55 21.61
N GLY A 88 10.35 28.92 22.84
CA GLY A 88 10.13 30.27 23.34
C GLY A 88 9.12 31.17 22.61
N THR A 89 7.94 31.36 23.22
CA THR A 89 7.19 32.62 23.12
C THR A 89 8.05 33.73 23.75
N ALA A 90 8.81 34.47 22.93
CA ALA A 90 9.46 35.69 23.39
C ALA A 90 8.37 36.74 23.65
N LYS A 91 8.12 37.04 24.94
CA LYS A 91 7.41 38.26 25.33
C LYS A 91 8.25 39.46 24.87
N GLN A 92 7.59 40.34 24.13
CA GLN A 92 8.08 41.65 23.74
C GLN A 92 8.19 42.52 25.00
N GLU A 93 9.41 42.71 25.50
CA GLU A 93 9.74 43.80 26.41
C GLU A 93 10.85 44.62 25.73
N GLY A 94 10.46 45.77 25.20
CA GLY A 94 11.34 46.63 24.42
C GLY A 94 12.20 47.51 25.29
N ILE A 95 13.47 47.71 24.91
CA ILE A 95 14.24 48.93 25.17
C ILE A 95 15.23 49.15 24.00
N LEU A 96 14.97 50.21 23.23
CA LEU A 96 15.89 51.11 22.50
C LEU A 96 17.08 50.53 21.70
N ASN A 97 17.06 50.72 20.37
CA ASN A 97 18.07 51.52 19.66
C ASN A 97 17.73 51.67 18.17
N GLN A 98 17.52 52.92 17.77
CA GLN A 98 17.26 53.35 16.39
C GLN A 98 18.59 53.58 15.66
N THR A 99 18.73 52.89 14.53
CA THR A 99 19.22 53.33 13.20
C THR A 99 20.36 54.35 13.08
N GLY A 100 21.50 53.89 12.53
CA GLY A 100 22.07 54.39 11.27
C GLY A 100 23.07 55.56 11.30
N PRO A 101 24.22 55.47 10.58
CA PRO A 101 25.15 56.58 10.41
C PRO A 101 24.70 57.51 9.27
N GLY A 102 24.75 58.82 9.46
CA GLY A 102 24.34 59.78 8.43
C GLY A 102 24.56 61.24 8.78
N ASN A 103 25.75 61.73 8.41
CA ASN A 103 26.11 63.08 8.00
C ASN A 103 26.13 64.24 9.01
N GLN A 104 27.34 64.78 9.18
CA GLN A 104 27.63 66.09 9.74
C GLN A 104 27.19 67.18 8.75
N THR A 105 26.56 68.22 9.27
CA THR A 105 26.61 69.55 8.69
C THR A 105 26.92 70.54 9.80
N GLN A 106 27.97 71.34 9.55
CA GLN A 106 28.64 72.37 10.35
C GLN A 106 29.66 71.91 11.39
#